data_AF-A0A933N3M3-F1
#
_entry.id   AF-A0A933N3M3-F1
#
_cell.length_a   1.000
_cell.length_b   1.000
_cell.length_c   1.000
_cell.angle_alpha   90.00
_cell.angle_beta   90.00
_cell.angle_gamma   90.00
#
_symmetry.space_group_name_H-M   'P 1'
#
loop_
_entity.id
_entity.type
_entity.pdbx_description
1 polymer ?
#
loop_
_entity_poly.entity_id
_entity_poly.type
_entity_poly.pdbx_seq_one_letter_code
_entity_poly.pdbx_strand_id
1 'polypeptide(L)'
;MLTKFHREWASKSKQKVSPSELRLFVKNKRGCCTLSGVKMIFDKKQGTPEPGGKGCHPLYAAVDHISPENPKAGFQLICYALNDLKGHLPLTCFKALSKTKAWKELMRKWKQQAQKNPDDRDAFRNLIRPRI
;
A
#
# COMPACT_ATOMS: atom_id res chain seq x y z
N MET A 1 -5.27 17.96 4.08
CA MET A 1 -5.06 18.09 5.55
C MET A 1 -4.67 16.72 6.10
N LEU A 2 -3.77 16.64 7.09
CA LEU A 2 -3.41 15.36 7.73
C LEU A 2 -4.36 15.07 8.90
N THR A 3 -4.89 13.85 8.97
CA THR A 3 -5.72 13.38 10.09
C THR A 3 -4.87 13.01 11.30
N LYS A 4 -5.50 12.78 12.46
CA LYS A 4 -4.84 12.22 13.65
C LYS A 4 -4.11 10.90 13.32
N PHE A 5 -4.80 9.97 12.65
CA PHE A 5 -4.21 8.69 12.24
C PHE A 5 -3.02 8.84 11.29
N HIS A 6 -3.02 9.83 10.38
CA HIS A 6 -1.84 10.11 9.55
C HIS A 6 -0.63 10.51 10.39
N ARG A 7 -0.84 11.36 11.41
CA ARG A 7 0.23 11.85 12.28
C ARG A 7 0.76 10.75 13.18
N GLU A 8 -0.13 9.93 13.75
CA GLU A 8 0.21 8.77 14.56
C GLU A 8 0.96 7.73 13.75
N TRP A 9 0.46 7.37 12.57
CA TRP A 9 1.15 6.47 11.66
C TRP A 9 2.53 7.03 11.32
N ALA A 10 2.66 8.32 10.99
CA ALA A 10 3.94 8.96 10.67
C ALA A 10 4.79 9.37 11.89
N SER A 11 4.47 8.93 13.12
CA SER A 11 5.15 9.38 14.34
C SER A 11 6.58 8.84 14.49
N LYS A 12 6.86 7.67 13.93
CA LYS A 12 8.17 7.01 13.96
C LYS A 12 8.70 6.76 12.55
N SER A 13 10.03 6.79 12.43
CA SER A 13 10.73 6.49 11.18
C SER A 13 10.36 5.10 10.65
N LYS A 14 10.30 4.98 9.32
CA LYS A 14 10.02 3.72 8.61
C LYS A 14 10.95 3.60 7.43
N GLN A 15 11.63 2.46 7.28
CA GLN A 15 12.59 2.26 6.19
C GLN A 15 13.60 3.43 6.09
N LYS A 16 14.08 3.93 7.23
CA LYS A 16 14.97 5.10 7.34
C LYS A 16 14.37 6.46 6.90
N VAL A 17 13.09 6.52 6.50
CA VAL A 17 12.37 7.77 6.22
C VAL A 17 11.96 8.45 7.52
N SER A 18 12.24 9.75 7.66
CA SER A 18 11.94 10.52 8.86
C SER A 18 10.43 10.80 9.04
N PRO A 19 9.96 11.06 10.28
CA PRO A 19 8.56 11.43 10.53
C PRO A 19 8.04 12.63 9.72
N SER A 20 8.88 13.64 9.48
CA SER A 20 8.53 14.82 8.66
C SER A 20 8.32 14.45 7.20
N GLU A 21 9.22 13.65 6.62
CA GLU A 21 9.10 13.16 5.25
C GLU A 21 7.89 12.24 5.08
N LEU A 22 7.62 11.34 6.04
CA LEU A 22 6.41 10.51 6.02
C LEU A 22 5.14 11.36 5.99
N ARG A 23 5.06 12.40 6.83
CA ARG A 23 3.93 13.35 6.82
C ARG A 23 3.80 14.07 5.47
N LEU A 24 4.93 14.44 4.86
CA LEU A 24 4.95 15.07 3.54
C LEU A 24 4.45 14.11 2.45
N PHE A 25 4.87 12.84 2.45
CA PHE A 25 4.37 11.82 1.53
C PHE A 25 2.86 11.64 1.65
N VAL A 26 2.35 11.49 2.87
CA VAL A 26 0.91 11.34 3.11
C VAL A 26 0.14 12.57 2.65
N LYS A 27 0.67 13.78 2.89
CA LYS A 27 0.05 15.03 2.43
C LYS A 27 0.02 15.11 0.91
N ASN A 28 1.16 14.87 0.24
CA ASN A 28 1.32 14.99 -1.20
C ASN A 28 0.49 13.95 -1.97
N LYS A 29 0.45 12.71 -1.48
CA LYS A 29 -0.39 11.64 -2.04
C LYS A 29 -1.82 11.65 -1.53
N ARG A 30 -2.19 12.61 -0.67
CA ARG A 30 -3.51 12.70 -0.02
C ARG A 30 -3.94 11.39 0.66
N GLY A 31 -2.99 10.65 1.21
CA GLY A 31 -3.22 9.33 1.81
C GLY A 31 -3.61 8.23 0.82
N CYS A 32 -3.35 8.41 -0.48
CA CYS A 32 -3.63 7.41 -1.50
C CYS A 32 -2.41 6.54 -1.83
N CYS A 33 -2.66 5.28 -2.15
CA CYS A 33 -1.68 4.33 -2.65
C CYS A 33 -1.13 4.77 -4.00
N THR A 34 0.20 4.70 -4.16
CA THR A 34 0.87 5.12 -5.40
C THR A 34 0.53 4.21 -6.58
N LEU A 35 0.30 2.91 -6.36
CA LEU A 35 0.03 1.96 -7.45
C LEU A 35 -1.44 1.95 -7.90
N SER A 36 -2.39 2.07 -6.98
CA SER A 36 -3.82 1.93 -7.27
C SER A 36 -4.62 3.22 -7.17
N GLY A 37 -4.07 4.28 -6.56
CA GLY A 37 -4.78 5.52 -6.29
C GLY A 37 -5.84 5.43 -5.19
N VAL A 38 -5.98 4.27 -4.53
CA VAL A 38 -6.96 4.03 -3.47
C VAL A 38 -6.55 4.69 -2.16
N LYS A 39 -7.52 5.28 -1.43
CA LYS A 39 -7.31 5.79 -0.07
C LYS A 39 -6.89 4.65 0.86
N MET A 40 -5.81 4.85 1.60
CA MET A 40 -5.28 3.85 2.52
C MET A 40 -5.80 4.05 3.95
N ILE A 41 -5.69 2.98 4.72
CA ILE A 41 -5.95 2.98 6.17
C ILE A 41 -4.65 3.30 6.89
N PHE A 42 -4.71 4.21 7.85
CA PHE A 42 -3.58 4.60 8.70
C PHE A 42 -3.79 4.26 10.18
N ASP A 43 -5.04 4.04 10.58
CA ASP A 43 -5.36 3.60 11.95
C ASP A 43 -4.74 2.23 12.21
N LYS A 44 -3.92 2.15 13.26
CA LYS A 44 -3.26 0.91 13.68
C LYS A 44 -4.29 -0.16 14.04
N LYS A 45 -5.39 0.20 14.72
CA LYS A 45 -6.41 -0.76 15.16
C LYS A 45 -7.12 -1.45 14.00
N GLN A 46 -7.31 -0.73 12.90
CA GLN A 46 -7.92 -1.27 11.68
C GLN A 46 -6.89 -1.97 10.78
N GLY A 47 -5.65 -1.50 10.84
CA GLY A 47 -4.64 -1.75 9.83
C GLY A 47 -3.64 -2.85 10.14
N THR A 48 -3.15 -2.96 11.37
CA THR A 48 -2.08 -3.90 11.71
C THR A 48 -2.60 -5.29 12.09
N PRO A 49 -1.81 -6.35 11.93
CA PRO A 49 -2.14 -7.66 12.49
C PRO A 49 -2.25 -7.59 14.02
N GLU A 50 -3.21 -8.31 14.58
CA GLU A 50 -3.23 -8.68 16.00
C GLU A 50 -2.77 -10.14 16.15
N PRO A 51 -2.16 -10.54 17.28
CA PRO A 51 -1.80 -11.93 17.53
C PRO A 51 -3.01 -12.86 17.34
N GLY A 52 -2.87 -13.89 16.51
CA GLY A 52 -3.96 -14.81 16.14
C GLY A 52 -5.00 -14.26 15.14
N GLY A 53 -4.80 -13.03 14.64
CA GLY A 53 -5.78 -12.33 13.79
C GLY A 53 -5.63 -12.55 12.28
N LYS A 54 -6.51 -11.90 11.51
CA LYS A 54 -6.60 -11.96 10.03
C LYS A 54 -5.43 -11.26 9.30
N GLY A 55 -4.22 -11.19 9.87
CA GLY A 55 -3.09 -10.46 9.27
C GLY A 55 -3.31 -8.95 9.15
N CYS A 56 -2.44 -8.27 8.40
CA CYS A 56 -2.54 -6.83 8.13
C CYS A 56 -3.70 -6.55 7.15
N HIS A 57 -4.37 -5.41 7.32
CA HIS A 57 -5.41 -4.99 6.40
C HIS A 57 -4.81 -4.72 5.00
N PRO A 58 -5.41 -5.21 3.89
CA PRO A 58 -4.84 -5.04 2.55
C PRO A 58 -4.59 -3.58 2.15
N LEU A 59 -5.48 -2.67 2.57
CA LEU A 59 -5.37 -1.22 2.37
C LEU A 59 -4.50 -0.47 3.40
N TYR A 60 -3.89 -1.14 4.37
CA TYR A 60 -3.06 -0.45 5.36
C TYR A 60 -1.86 0.22 4.70
N ALA A 61 -1.50 1.41 5.16
CA ALA A 61 -0.41 2.18 4.59
C ALA A 61 0.96 1.55 4.92
N ALA A 62 1.76 1.33 3.88
CA ALA A 62 3.14 0.90 3.96
C ALA A 62 4.07 1.86 3.20
N VAL A 63 5.36 1.82 3.56
CA VAL A 63 6.44 2.53 2.87
C VAL A 63 7.24 1.52 2.08
N ASP A 64 7.41 1.76 0.79
CA ASP A 64 8.12 0.89 -0.14
C ASP A 64 9.29 1.63 -0.81
N HIS A 65 10.34 0.89 -1.15
CA HIS A 65 11.43 1.39 -1.96
C HIS A 65 10.98 1.46 -3.43
N ILE A 66 11.15 2.63 -4.06
CA ILE A 66 10.90 2.77 -5.50
C ILE A 66 11.85 1.85 -6.29
N SER A 67 13.10 1.73 -5.82
CA SER A 67 14.10 0.82 -6.35
C SER A 67 14.94 0.25 -5.20
N PRO A 68 14.75 -1.01 -4.78
CA PRO A 68 15.49 -1.59 -3.66
C PRO A 68 17.02 -1.52 -3.82
N GLU A 69 17.50 -1.66 -5.06
CA GLU A 69 18.93 -1.63 -5.40
C GLU A 69 19.52 -0.21 -5.47
N ASN A 70 18.67 0.84 -5.42
CA ASN A 70 19.12 2.23 -5.49
C ASN A 70 18.49 3.05 -4.35
N PRO A 71 19.19 3.24 -3.22
CA PRO A 71 18.71 4.04 -2.09
C PRO A 71 18.36 5.48 -2.47
N LYS A 72 18.97 6.04 -3.53
CA LYS A 72 18.70 7.40 -4.02
C LYS A 72 17.40 7.50 -4.81
N ALA A 73 16.82 6.39 -5.25
CA ALA A 73 15.53 6.38 -5.95
C ALA A 73 14.36 6.75 -5.04
N GLY A 74 14.57 6.73 -3.72
CA GLY A 74 13.60 7.16 -2.72
C GLY A 74 12.50 6.15 -2.45
N PHE A 75 11.44 6.65 -1.82
CA PHE A 75 10.37 5.86 -1.24
C PHE A 75 9.01 6.26 -1.78
N GLN A 76 8.07 5.33 -1.73
CA GLN A 76 6.68 5.55 -2.09
C GLN A 76 5.72 5.03 -1.03
N LEU A 77 4.52 5.59 -1.05
CA LEU A 77 3.43 5.19 -0.16
C LEU A 77 2.52 4.21 -0.92
N ILE A 78 2.29 3.03 -0.34
CA ILE A 78 1.62 1.90 -1.02
C ILE A 78 0.72 1.14 -0.04
N CYS A 79 -0.34 0.49 -0.55
CA CYS A 79 -1.14 -0.47 0.23
C CYS A 79 -0.29 -1.68 0.63
N TYR A 80 -0.42 -2.17 1.85
CA TYR A 80 0.35 -3.29 2.40
C TYR A 80 0.32 -4.53 1.49
N ALA A 81 -0.86 -4.95 1.04
CA ALA A 81 -0.97 -6.13 0.17
C ALA A 81 -0.37 -5.91 -1.23
N LEU A 82 -0.39 -4.69 -1.75
CA LEU A 82 0.27 -4.36 -3.02
C LEU A 82 1.79 -4.25 -2.86
N ASN A 83 2.27 -3.86 -1.68
CA ASN A 83 3.69 -3.91 -1.35
C ASN A 83 4.21 -5.35 -1.32
N ASP A 84 3.46 -6.26 -0.69
CA ASP A 84 3.77 -7.69 -0.66
C ASP A 84 3.79 -8.27 -2.08
N LEU A 85 2.75 -7.99 -2.88
CA LEU A 85 2.69 -8.40 -4.29
C LEU A 85 3.89 -7.90 -5.10
N LYS A 86 4.28 -6.63 -4.93
CA LYS A 86 5.47 -6.07 -5.60
C LYS A 86 6.76 -6.73 -5.09
N GLY A 87 6.86 -7.02 -3.80
CA GLY A 87 8.05 -7.59 -3.17
C GLY A 87 8.40 -9.00 -3.66
N HIS A 88 7.44 -9.74 -4.21
CA HIS A 88 7.67 -11.05 -4.83
C HIS A 88 8.28 -10.99 -6.24
N LEU A 89 8.53 -9.80 -6.79
CA LEU A 89 9.00 -9.61 -8.17
C LEU A 89 10.32 -8.83 -8.20
N PRO A 90 11.29 -9.23 -9.04
CA PRO A 90 12.38 -8.34 -9.41
C PRO A 90 11.86 -7.02 -9.99
N LEU A 91 12.59 -5.92 -9.78
CA LEU A 91 12.14 -4.59 -10.17
C LEU A 91 11.84 -4.48 -11.68
N THR A 92 12.67 -5.11 -12.53
CA THR A 92 12.49 -5.15 -13.98
C THR A 92 11.20 -5.86 -14.37
N CYS A 93 10.92 -7.01 -13.75
CA CYS A 93 9.67 -7.76 -13.93
C CYS A 93 8.45 -6.93 -13.51
N PHE A 94 8.51 -6.28 -12.35
CA PHE A 94 7.42 -5.42 -11.88
C PHE A 94 7.18 -4.24 -12.85
N LYS A 95 8.24 -3.57 -13.32
CA LYS A 95 8.15 -2.48 -14.30
C LYS A 95 7.52 -2.94 -15.63
N ALA A 96 7.82 -4.14 -16.09
CA ALA A 96 7.17 -4.72 -17.27
C ALA A 96 5.70 -5.03 -17.00
N LEU A 97 5.40 -5.76 -15.91
CA LEU A 97 4.05 -6.16 -15.51
C LEU A 97 3.13 -4.95 -15.35
N SER A 98 3.59 -3.89 -14.67
CA SER A 98 2.79 -2.69 -14.38
C SER A 98 2.29 -1.94 -15.62
N LYS A 99 2.91 -2.16 -16.79
CA LYS A 99 2.49 -1.57 -18.08
C LYS A 99 1.40 -2.37 -18.78
N THR A 100 1.22 -3.64 -18.41
CA THR A 100 0.30 -4.57 -19.07
C THR A 100 -1.17 -4.21 -18.83
N LYS A 101 -2.04 -4.68 -19.74
CA LYS A 101 -3.51 -4.57 -19.55
C LYS A 101 -3.97 -5.32 -18.29
N ALA A 102 -3.42 -6.49 -18.03
CA ALA A 102 -3.75 -7.30 -16.86
C ALA A 102 -3.49 -6.57 -15.54
N TRP A 103 -2.35 -5.88 -15.43
CA TRP A 103 -2.06 -5.08 -14.23
C TRP A 103 -3.02 -3.90 -14.06
N LYS A 104 -3.27 -3.15 -15.14
CA LYS A 104 -4.22 -2.03 -15.12
C LYS A 104 -5.62 -2.49 -14.70
N GLU A 105 -6.03 -3.66 -15.18
CA GLU A 105 -7.30 -4.30 -14.83
C GLU A 105 -7.33 -4.72 -13.34
N LEU A 106 -6.24 -5.29 -12.82
CA LEU A 106 -6.11 -5.58 -11.39
C LEU A 106 -6.25 -4.31 -10.55
N MET A 107 -5.57 -3.21 -10.91
CA MET A 107 -5.68 -1.94 -10.19
C MET A 107 -7.10 -1.35 -10.28
N ARG A 108 -7.78 -1.52 -11.41
CA ARG A 108 -9.18 -1.12 -11.59
C ARG A 108 -10.09 -1.90 -10.64
N LYS A 109 -9.98 -3.24 -10.61
CA LYS A 109 -10.75 -4.10 -9.68
C LYS A 109 -10.43 -3.78 -8.22
N TRP A 110 -9.17 -3.52 -7.89
CA TRP A 110 -8.74 -3.09 -6.56
C TRP A 110 -9.43 -1.80 -6.13
N LYS A 111 -9.50 -0.81 -7.03
CA LYS A 111 -10.20 0.45 -6.77
C LYS A 111 -11.70 0.26 -6.61
N GLN A 112 -12.32 -0.58 -7.44
CA GLN A 112 -13.73 -0.91 -7.33
C GLN A 112 -14.06 -1.61 -6.00
N GLN A 113 -13.23 -2.56 -5.57
CA GLN A 113 -13.40 -3.21 -4.28
C GLN A 113 -13.32 -2.20 -3.13
N ALA A 114 -12.33 -1.30 -3.16
CA ALA A 114 -12.20 -0.26 -2.14
C ALA A 114 -13.37 0.72 -2.09
N GLN A 115 -14.02 0.98 -3.24
CA GLN A 115 -15.23 1.79 -3.32
C GLN A 115 -16.47 1.04 -2.81
N LYS A 116 -16.55 -0.26 -3.08
CA LYS A 116 -17.67 -1.12 -2.70
C LYS A 116 -17.66 -1.47 -1.20
N ASN A 117 -16.56 -2.03 -0.71
CA ASN A 117 -16.37 -2.38 0.68
C ASN A 117 -14.86 -2.39 1.01
N PRO A 118 -14.34 -1.30 1.61
CA PRO A 118 -12.92 -1.19 1.95
C PRO A 118 -12.50 -2.15 3.07
N ASP A 119 -13.43 -2.66 3.89
CA ASP A 119 -13.14 -3.52 5.04
C ASP A 119 -13.15 -5.03 4.70
N ASP A 120 -13.60 -5.38 3.49
CA ASP A 120 -13.65 -6.76 3.00
C ASP A 120 -12.25 -7.26 2.60
N ARG A 121 -11.50 -7.68 3.62
CA ARG A 121 -10.13 -8.18 3.47
C ARG A 121 -10.05 -9.39 2.54
N ASP A 122 -11.06 -10.24 2.54
CA ASP A 122 -11.06 -11.49 1.77
C ASP A 122 -11.32 -11.22 0.29
N ALA A 123 -12.20 -10.27 -0.05
CA ALA A 123 -12.35 -9.82 -1.43
C ALA A 123 -11.05 -9.24 -2.00
N PHE A 124 -10.31 -8.44 -1.23
CA PHE A 124 -8.99 -7.95 -1.66
C PHE A 124 -7.98 -9.08 -1.87
N ARG A 125 -7.96 -10.09 -1.00
CA ARG A 125 -7.08 -11.25 -1.15
C ARG A 125 -7.40 -12.03 -2.41
N ASN A 126 -8.69 -12.27 -2.67
CA ASN A 126 -9.16 -13.00 -3.84
C ASN A 126 -8.82 -12.28 -5.16
N LEU A 127 -8.64 -10.95 -5.15
CA LEU A 127 -8.15 -10.23 -6.33
C LEU A 127 -6.68 -10.54 -6.68
N ILE A 128 -5.83 -10.80 -5.69
CA ILE A 128 -4.39 -11.05 -5.88
C ILE A 128 -4.10 -12.55 -5.99
N ARG A 129 -4.79 -13.35 -5.17
CA ARG A 129 -4.65 -14.80 -5.08
C ARG A 129 -6.04 -15.42 -5.17
N PRO A 130 -6.65 -15.48 -6.36
CA PRO A 130 -7.94 -16.13 -6.53
C PRO A 130 -7.80 -17.60 -6.11
N ARG A 131 -8.74 -18.08 -5.29
CA ARG A 131 -8.89 -19.52 -5.06
C ARG A 131 -9.47 -20.10 -6.35
N ILE A 132 -8.65 -20.82 -7.10
CA ILE A 132 -9.03 -21.60 -8.28
C ILE A 132 -9.38 -23.00 -7.78
#